data_AF-A0A0C3FID1-F1
#
_entry.id   AF-A0A0C3FID1-F1
#
_cell.length_a   1.000
_cell.length_b   1.000
_cell.length_c   1.000
_cell.angle_alpha   90.00
_cell.angle_beta   90.00
_cell.angle_gamma   90.00
#
_symmetry.space_group_name_H-M   'P 1'
#
loop_
_entity.id
_entity.type
_entity.pdbx_description
1 polymer ?
#
loop_
_entity_poly.entity_id
_entity_poly.type
_entity_poly.pdbx_seq_one_letter_code
_entity_poly.pdbx_strand_id
1 'polypeptide(L)'
;MRRKACAPQPRKIFKNRDLPSGCQTNDAWRRAFIPTYLWWVATQEDPWALDDEKALKAMQHVWDAIYEQKVKYTITLNDLVSSIAHQRSSDSWCNATGSAGLSIVNALFDADDEFNTNEARQNFAVDNYQELGICVRKYRFGGPFLGPLILETFAAHFTVIRGAKKVPTLEVLAALEDADSSEKKPEDKLVGPNQPIGALAMATAAVERAFTLWANHNITMESVDDSKKSGKALVLKPGIDDSTLKDLAFNDHRWGKKTREYMVSVKCLTEESFNEICDRAKQLSKSTWKAERAGSPSVEVAQKPLDRRALLV
;
A
#
# COMPACT_ATOMS: atom_id res chain seq x y z
N MET A 1 -25.92 -15.43 -43.67
CA MET A 1 -24.62 -15.79 -43.04
C MET A 1 -24.40 -14.91 -41.82
N ARG A 2 -24.51 -15.45 -40.60
CA ARG A 2 -24.17 -14.72 -39.36
C ARG A 2 -22.67 -14.89 -39.11
N ARG A 3 -21.90 -13.80 -39.07
CA ARG A 3 -20.49 -13.82 -38.66
C ARG A 3 -20.44 -14.25 -37.19
N LYS A 4 -19.78 -15.38 -36.89
CA LYS A 4 -19.40 -15.74 -35.53
C LYS A 4 -18.47 -14.65 -35.00
N ALA A 5 -18.83 -14.00 -33.90
CA ALA A 5 -17.92 -13.13 -33.16
C ALA A 5 -16.71 -13.98 -32.72
N CYS A 6 -15.51 -13.53 -33.06
CA CYS A 6 -14.28 -14.16 -32.63
C CYS A 6 -14.19 -14.01 -31.10
N ALA A 7 -13.95 -15.10 -30.38
CA ALA A 7 -13.72 -15.03 -28.94
C ALA A 7 -12.51 -14.11 -28.66
N PRO A 8 -12.55 -13.29 -27.59
CA PRO A 8 -11.42 -12.46 -27.24
C PRO A 8 -10.18 -13.35 -27.01
N GLN A 9 -9.09 -13.03 -27.72
CA GLN A 9 -7.80 -13.70 -27.55
C GLN A 9 -7.37 -13.61 -26.08
N PRO A 10 -6.83 -14.70 -25.49
CA PRO A 10 -6.35 -14.67 -24.12
C PRO A 10 -5.23 -13.63 -23.99
N ARG A 11 -5.29 -12.78 -22.94
CA ARG A 11 -4.22 -11.81 -22.66
C ARG A 11 -2.89 -12.55 -22.54
N LYS A 12 -1.88 -12.04 -23.24
CA LYS A 12 -0.52 -12.57 -23.15
C LYS A 12 0.01 -12.35 -21.73
N ILE A 13 0.37 -13.42 -21.04
CA ILE A 13 0.94 -13.37 -19.69
C ILE A 13 2.46 -13.33 -19.83
N PHE A 14 3.07 -12.25 -19.34
CA PHE A 14 4.52 -12.09 -19.31
C PHE A 14 5.09 -12.50 -17.95
N LYS A 15 6.32 -13.03 -17.95
CA LYS A 15 7.07 -13.41 -16.75
C LYS A 15 8.43 -12.73 -16.77
N ASN A 16 9.10 -12.63 -15.61
CA ASN A 16 10.44 -12.01 -15.52
C ASN A 16 11.45 -12.59 -16.53
N ARG A 17 11.36 -13.89 -16.88
CA ARG A 17 12.24 -14.52 -17.87
C ARG A 17 12.06 -13.98 -19.30
N ASP A 18 10.94 -13.32 -19.57
CA ASP A 18 10.62 -12.72 -20.87
C ASP A 18 11.16 -11.28 -20.97
N LEU A 19 11.77 -10.75 -19.88
CA LEU A 19 12.38 -9.43 -19.85
C LEU A 19 13.61 -9.33 -20.77
N PRO A 20 14.00 -8.12 -21.23
CA PRO A 20 15.11 -7.93 -22.16
C PRO A 20 16.43 -8.46 -21.57
N SER A 21 17.32 -8.97 -22.44
CA SER A 21 18.61 -9.48 -22.00
C SER A 21 19.41 -8.40 -21.25
N GLY A 22 20.11 -8.79 -20.18
CA GLY A 22 20.91 -7.89 -19.35
C GLY A 22 20.15 -7.18 -18.24
N CYS A 23 18.81 -7.08 -18.28
CA CYS A 23 18.05 -6.33 -17.25
C CYS A 23 18.02 -7.02 -15.86
N GLN A 24 18.21 -8.35 -15.82
CA GLN A 24 18.28 -9.11 -14.57
C GLN A 24 19.69 -9.19 -13.99
N THR A 25 20.70 -8.59 -14.65
CA THR A 25 22.08 -8.55 -14.14
C THR A 25 22.11 -7.88 -12.76
N ASN A 26 22.81 -8.49 -11.80
CA ASN A 26 22.88 -8.04 -10.40
C ASN A 26 21.50 -7.87 -9.73
N ASP A 27 20.47 -8.55 -10.25
CA ASP A 27 19.08 -8.42 -9.82
C ASP A 27 18.54 -6.98 -9.89
N ALA A 28 19.05 -6.17 -10.83
CA ALA A 28 18.69 -4.76 -10.98
C ALA A 28 17.19 -4.55 -11.18
N TRP A 29 16.53 -5.44 -11.92
CA TRP A 29 15.07 -5.43 -12.09
C TRP A 29 14.32 -5.44 -10.74
N ARG A 30 14.61 -6.39 -9.86
CA ARG A 30 13.87 -6.55 -8.59
C ARG A 30 14.38 -5.64 -7.48
N ARG A 31 15.67 -5.30 -7.48
CA ARG A 31 16.30 -4.53 -6.41
C ARG A 31 16.32 -3.03 -6.64
N ALA A 32 16.13 -2.58 -7.88
CA ALA A 32 16.19 -1.16 -8.22
C ALA A 32 15.02 -0.71 -9.10
N PHE A 33 14.77 -1.35 -10.24
CA PHE A 33 13.71 -0.89 -11.17
C PHE A 33 12.33 -0.95 -10.51
N ILE A 34 11.89 -2.12 -10.04
CA ILE A 34 10.57 -2.28 -9.40
C ILE A 34 10.42 -1.39 -8.16
N PRO A 35 11.36 -1.38 -7.19
CA PRO A 35 11.28 -0.47 -6.04
C PRO A 35 11.17 1.00 -6.43
N THR A 36 11.92 1.44 -7.43
CA THR A 36 11.89 2.84 -7.89
C THR A 36 10.57 3.19 -8.56
N TYR A 37 10.04 2.30 -9.40
CA TYR A 37 8.73 2.50 -10.02
C TYR A 37 7.62 2.53 -8.96
N LEU A 38 7.63 1.60 -8.00
CA LEU A 38 6.65 1.57 -6.90
C LEU A 38 6.76 2.79 -5.99
N TRP A 39 7.95 3.36 -5.82
CA TRP A 39 8.11 4.65 -5.13
C TRP A 39 7.36 5.76 -5.87
N TRP A 40 7.46 5.85 -7.21
CA TRP A 40 6.67 6.80 -8.00
C TRP A 40 5.15 6.50 -7.95
N VAL A 41 4.74 5.23 -8.03
CA VAL A 41 3.32 4.86 -7.92
C VAL A 41 2.73 5.32 -6.59
N ALA A 42 3.49 5.19 -5.50
CA ALA A 42 3.06 5.59 -4.17
C ALA A 42 2.84 7.10 -4.02
N THR A 43 3.39 7.93 -4.91
CA THR A 43 3.15 9.39 -4.90
C THR A 43 1.91 9.79 -5.68
N GLN A 44 1.27 8.86 -6.39
CA GLN A 44 0.09 9.16 -7.20
C GLN A 44 -1.15 9.30 -6.33
N GLU A 45 -2.05 10.19 -6.74
CA GLU A 45 -3.32 10.40 -6.03
C GLU A 45 -4.23 9.18 -6.08
N ASP A 46 -4.21 8.47 -7.20
CA ASP A 46 -4.94 7.23 -7.40
C ASP A 46 -3.96 6.09 -7.75
N PRO A 47 -3.40 5.41 -6.73
CA PRO A 47 -2.48 4.30 -6.96
C PRO A 47 -3.17 3.05 -7.54
N TRP A 48 -4.50 3.02 -7.63
CA TRP A 48 -5.27 1.91 -8.18
C TRP A 48 -5.43 2.00 -9.70
N ALA A 49 -5.57 3.21 -10.21
CA ALA A 49 -5.87 3.50 -11.61
C ALA A 49 -4.92 4.58 -12.15
N LEU A 50 -3.72 4.13 -12.53
CA LEU A 50 -2.70 5.01 -13.09
C LEU A 50 -3.05 5.40 -14.53
N ASP A 51 -2.78 6.66 -14.89
CA ASP A 51 -2.81 7.08 -16.29
C ASP A 51 -1.68 6.36 -17.05
N ASP A 52 -2.05 5.67 -18.14
CA ASP A 52 -1.12 4.84 -18.92
C ASP A 52 0.03 5.67 -19.50
N GLU A 53 -0.23 6.89 -19.96
CA GLU A 53 0.79 7.76 -20.54
C GLU A 53 1.81 8.20 -19.46
N LYS A 54 1.31 8.66 -18.30
CA LYS A 54 2.16 9.01 -17.15
C LYS A 54 2.95 7.81 -16.65
N ALA A 55 2.31 6.64 -16.52
CA ALA A 55 2.95 5.42 -16.06
C ALA A 55 4.07 4.97 -17.01
N LEU A 56 3.82 4.97 -18.33
CA LEU A 56 4.83 4.61 -19.32
C LEU A 56 6.02 5.58 -19.32
N LYS A 57 5.76 6.90 -19.26
CA LYS A 57 6.82 7.91 -19.12
C LYS A 57 7.64 7.68 -17.86
N ALA A 58 6.97 7.44 -16.73
CA ALA A 58 7.64 7.19 -15.46
C ALA A 58 8.51 5.93 -15.54
N MET A 59 7.96 4.81 -16.04
CA MET A 59 8.72 3.58 -16.25
C MET A 59 9.94 3.79 -17.15
N GLN A 60 9.82 4.57 -18.22
CA GLN A 60 10.93 4.84 -19.14
C GLN A 60 12.03 5.65 -18.44
N HIS A 61 11.67 6.70 -17.70
CA HIS A 61 12.65 7.47 -16.92
C HIS A 61 13.35 6.61 -15.85
N VAL A 62 12.60 5.73 -15.17
CA VAL A 62 13.20 4.76 -14.24
C VAL A 62 14.13 3.80 -14.99
N TRP A 63 13.73 3.28 -16.15
CA TRP A 63 14.54 2.38 -16.95
C TRP A 63 15.88 3.01 -17.31
N ASP A 64 15.85 4.22 -17.86
CA ASP A 64 17.04 4.94 -18.29
C ASP A 64 17.97 5.26 -17.12
N ALA A 65 17.42 5.61 -15.97
CA ALA A 65 18.18 5.89 -14.75
C ALA A 65 18.80 4.62 -14.12
N ILE A 66 18.13 3.47 -14.18
CA ILE A 66 18.63 2.22 -13.60
C ILE A 66 19.67 1.55 -14.50
N TYR A 67 19.43 1.53 -15.81
CA TYR A 67 20.27 0.79 -16.75
C TYR A 67 21.30 1.66 -17.48
N GLU A 68 21.24 2.99 -17.38
CA GLU A 68 22.26 3.92 -17.88
C GLU A 68 22.67 3.61 -19.34
N GLN A 69 21.69 3.34 -20.21
CA GLN A 69 21.90 2.96 -21.62
C GLN A 69 22.63 1.61 -21.86
N LYS A 70 23.03 0.88 -20.81
CA LYS A 70 23.63 -0.47 -20.92
C LYS A 70 22.63 -1.50 -21.45
N VAL A 71 21.34 -1.28 -21.16
CA VAL A 71 20.23 -2.07 -21.71
C VAL A 71 19.31 -1.13 -22.47
N LYS A 72 19.42 -1.09 -23.79
CA LYS A 72 18.57 -0.26 -24.65
C LYS A 72 17.19 -0.90 -24.78
N TYR A 73 16.16 -0.17 -24.35
CA TYR A 73 14.79 -0.63 -24.45
C TYR A 73 13.85 0.58 -24.44
N THR A 74 12.78 0.51 -25.23
CA THR A 74 11.71 1.52 -25.27
C THR A 74 10.43 0.85 -24.80
N ILE A 75 9.91 1.34 -23.68
CA ILE A 75 8.71 0.78 -23.05
C ILE A 75 7.48 1.27 -23.80
N THR A 76 6.62 0.34 -24.20
CA THR A 76 5.35 0.65 -24.87
C THR A 76 4.16 0.02 -24.14
N LEU A 77 2.96 0.53 -24.40
CA LEU A 77 1.75 0.06 -23.74
C LEU A 77 1.52 -1.44 -23.95
N ASN A 78 1.26 -2.18 -22.87
CA ASN A 78 1.04 -3.63 -22.86
C ASN A 78 2.23 -4.47 -23.34
N ASP A 79 3.43 -3.89 -23.36
CA ASP A 79 4.65 -4.66 -23.56
C ASP A 79 5.03 -5.47 -22.30
N LEU A 80 6.10 -6.25 -22.40
CA LEU A 80 6.59 -7.10 -21.31
C LEU A 80 7.03 -6.30 -20.06
N VAL A 81 7.62 -5.12 -20.21
CA VAL A 81 8.09 -4.32 -19.06
C VAL A 81 6.91 -3.69 -18.35
N SER A 82 6.05 -3.00 -19.10
CA SER A 82 4.85 -2.35 -18.59
C SER A 82 3.86 -3.34 -17.97
N SER A 83 3.64 -4.49 -18.61
CA SER A 83 2.75 -5.52 -18.08
C SER A 83 3.25 -6.09 -16.75
N ILE A 84 4.55 -6.39 -16.63
CA ILE A 84 5.11 -6.93 -15.39
C ILE A 84 5.16 -5.84 -14.31
N ALA A 85 5.51 -4.60 -14.66
CA ALA A 85 5.55 -3.49 -13.71
C ALA A 85 4.16 -3.17 -13.14
N HIS A 86 3.13 -3.10 -13.98
CA HIS A 86 1.73 -2.96 -13.54
C HIS A 86 1.31 -4.15 -12.66
N GLN A 87 1.65 -5.38 -13.06
CA GLN A 87 1.39 -6.55 -12.23
C GLN A 87 2.04 -6.42 -10.85
N ARG A 88 3.28 -5.91 -10.75
CA ARG A 88 3.95 -5.70 -9.47
C ARG A 88 3.28 -4.62 -8.62
N SER A 89 2.77 -3.56 -9.26
CA SER A 89 1.95 -2.56 -8.57
C SER A 89 0.69 -3.20 -7.96
N SER A 90 -0.16 -3.81 -8.78
CA SER A 90 -1.45 -4.36 -8.34
C SER A 90 -1.31 -5.61 -7.47
N ASP A 91 -0.63 -6.65 -7.97
CA ASP A 91 -0.64 -7.97 -7.34
C ASP A 91 0.31 -8.06 -6.14
N SER A 92 1.40 -7.29 -6.16
CA SER A 92 2.44 -7.38 -5.13
C SER A 92 2.31 -6.24 -4.12
N TRP A 93 2.33 -4.99 -4.56
CA TRP A 93 2.40 -3.86 -3.62
C TRP A 93 1.04 -3.53 -2.99
N CYS A 94 -0.02 -3.39 -3.78
CA CYS A 94 -1.35 -3.12 -3.22
C CYS A 94 -1.81 -4.26 -2.30
N ASN A 95 -1.73 -5.51 -2.77
CA ASN A 95 -2.12 -6.67 -1.97
C ASN A 95 -1.25 -6.88 -0.73
N ALA A 96 0.07 -6.62 -0.80
CA ALA A 96 0.93 -6.69 0.39
C ALA A 96 0.53 -5.64 1.42
N THR A 97 0.16 -4.42 0.99
CA THR A 97 -0.33 -3.38 1.89
C THR A 97 -1.63 -3.80 2.57
N GLY A 98 -2.58 -4.36 1.80
CA GLY A 98 -3.83 -4.91 2.34
C GLY A 98 -3.62 -6.06 3.33
N SER A 99 -2.59 -6.89 3.11
CA SER A 99 -2.22 -8.00 3.99
C SER A 99 -1.48 -7.52 5.24
N ALA A 100 -0.67 -6.47 5.11
CA ALA A 100 0.02 -5.83 6.23
C ALA A 100 -1.00 -5.26 7.23
N GLY A 101 -2.01 -4.52 6.76
CA GLY A 101 -3.06 -3.98 7.62
C GLY A 101 -3.78 -5.07 8.42
N LEU A 102 -4.12 -6.20 7.77
CA LEU A 102 -4.69 -7.37 8.46
C LEU A 102 -3.75 -7.95 9.53
N SER A 103 -2.47 -8.10 9.19
CA SER A 103 -1.48 -8.70 10.10
C SER A 103 -1.27 -7.84 11.33
N ILE A 104 -1.24 -6.51 11.17
CA ILE A 104 -1.03 -5.54 12.25
C ILE A 104 -2.25 -5.47 13.18
N VAL A 105 -3.47 -5.44 12.64
CA VAL A 105 -4.68 -5.50 13.47
C VAL A 105 -4.79 -6.83 14.23
N ASN A 106 -4.40 -7.95 13.62
CA ASN A 106 -4.36 -9.22 14.33
C ASN A 106 -3.28 -9.24 15.42
N ALA A 107 -2.11 -8.64 15.18
CA ALA A 107 -1.06 -8.52 16.18
C ALA A 107 -1.50 -7.66 17.38
N LEU A 108 -2.27 -6.59 17.15
CA LEU A 108 -2.92 -5.82 18.22
C LEU A 108 -3.81 -6.73 19.07
N PHE A 109 -4.67 -7.51 18.45
CA PHE A 109 -5.58 -8.40 19.17
C PHE A 109 -4.88 -9.56 19.89
N ASP A 110 -3.72 -9.99 19.43
CA ASP A 110 -2.95 -11.04 20.10
C ASP A 110 -2.12 -10.50 21.28
N ALA A 111 -1.90 -9.18 21.34
CA ALA A 111 -1.07 -8.54 22.37
C ALA A 111 -1.84 -8.22 23.66
N ASP A 112 -3.17 -8.30 23.66
CA ASP A 112 -4.01 -7.95 24.81
C ASP A 112 -5.02 -9.06 25.10
N ASP A 113 -4.99 -9.57 26.34
CA ASP A 113 -5.86 -10.64 26.83
C ASP A 113 -7.35 -10.29 26.77
N GLU A 114 -7.71 -9.00 26.69
CA GLU A 114 -9.09 -8.56 26.48
C GLU A 114 -9.67 -9.06 25.14
N PHE A 115 -8.83 -9.30 24.15
CA PHE A 115 -9.22 -9.76 22.81
C PHE A 115 -9.10 -11.27 22.64
N ASN A 116 -9.22 -12.04 23.72
CA ASN A 116 -9.14 -13.50 23.71
C ASN A 116 -10.41 -14.22 23.22
N THR A 117 -11.43 -13.47 22.78
CA THR A 117 -12.65 -14.01 22.18
C THR A 117 -12.94 -13.38 20.81
N ASN A 118 -13.66 -14.12 19.96
CA ASN A 118 -14.13 -13.60 18.67
C ASN A 118 -15.02 -12.37 18.88
N GLU A 119 -15.92 -12.44 19.87
CA GLU A 119 -16.88 -11.39 20.21
C GLU A 119 -16.17 -10.10 20.62
N ALA A 120 -15.11 -10.18 21.44
CA ALA A 120 -14.34 -8.99 21.83
C ALA A 120 -13.64 -8.33 20.63
N ARG A 121 -13.00 -9.13 19.75
CA ARG A 121 -12.36 -8.63 18.52
C ARG A 121 -13.36 -8.00 17.57
N GLN A 122 -14.53 -8.62 17.39
CA GLN A 122 -15.61 -8.16 16.51
C GLN A 122 -16.23 -6.86 17.03
N ASN A 123 -16.57 -6.78 18.32
CA ASN A 123 -17.13 -5.58 18.93
C ASN A 123 -16.14 -4.40 18.85
N PHE A 124 -14.87 -4.64 19.18
CA PHE A 124 -13.83 -3.62 19.03
C PHE A 124 -13.72 -3.15 17.58
N ALA A 125 -13.75 -4.07 16.62
CA ALA A 125 -13.67 -3.73 15.21
C ALA A 125 -14.86 -2.85 14.77
N VAL A 126 -16.09 -3.16 15.21
CA VAL A 126 -17.29 -2.36 14.93
C VAL A 126 -17.13 -0.91 15.38
N ASP A 127 -16.69 -0.70 16.62
CA ASP A 127 -16.48 0.64 17.17
C ASP A 127 -15.38 1.39 16.39
N ASN A 128 -14.30 0.70 16.04
CA ASN A 128 -13.10 1.35 15.50
C ASN A 128 -13.17 1.63 14.00
N TYR A 129 -13.83 0.82 13.15
CA TYR A 129 -13.91 1.17 11.72
C TYR A 129 -14.82 2.38 11.48
N GLN A 130 -15.86 2.55 12.31
CA GLN A 130 -16.73 3.72 12.25
C GLN A 130 -15.98 4.98 12.69
N GLU A 131 -15.26 4.89 13.81
CA GLU A 131 -14.46 6.00 14.35
C GLU A 131 -13.26 6.34 13.46
N LEU A 132 -12.59 5.38 12.82
CA LEU A 132 -11.46 5.65 11.93
C LEU A 132 -11.86 6.57 10.76
N GLY A 133 -13.02 6.32 10.14
CA GLY A 133 -13.56 7.19 9.09
C GLY A 133 -13.88 8.60 9.59
N ILE A 134 -14.35 8.73 10.83
CA ILE A 134 -14.68 10.02 11.46
C ILE A 134 -13.40 10.78 11.85
N CYS A 135 -12.45 10.11 12.51
CA CYS A 135 -11.19 10.68 12.96
C CYS A 135 -10.38 11.22 11.78
N VAL A 136 -10.17 10.42 10.72
CA VAL A 136 -9.40 10.86 9.55
C VAL A 136 -10.03 12.08 8.86
N ARG A 137 -11.38 12.16 8.82
CA ARG A 137 -12.10 13.30 8.23
C ARG A 137 -12.11 14.55 9.13
N LYS A 138 -12.02 14.38 10.45
CA LYS A 138 -12.13 15.46 11.45
C LYS A 138 -10.79 16.11 11.79
N TYR A 139 -9.71 15.34 11.84
CA TYR A 139 -8.40 15.82 12.28
C TYR A 139 -7.49 16.13 11.09
N ARG A 140 -7.38 17.41 10.74
CA ARG A 140 -6.57 17.91 9.62
C ARG A 140 -5.05 17.95 9.87
N PHE A 141 -4.60 17.71 11.11
CA PHE A 141 -3.20 17.93 11.54
C PHE A 141 -2.44 16.62 11.84
N GLY A 142 -2.59 15.59 11.00
CA GLY A 142 -1.76 14.37 11.10
C GLY A 142 -2.15 13.34 12.16
N GLY A 143 -2.95 13.70 13.17
CA GLY A 143 -3.31 12.83 14.31
C GLY A 143 -3.64 11.38 13.93
N PRO A 144 -4.71 11.11 13.16
CA PRO A 144 -5.10 9.74 12.80
C PRO A 144 -4.04 8.99 12.00
N PHE A 145 -3.26 9.69 11.17
CA PHE A 145 -2.19 9.08 10.37
C PHE A 145 -0.94 8.75 11.20
N LEU A 146 -0.81 9.33 12.40
CA LEU A 146 0.18 8.97 13.40
C LEU A 146 -0.28 7.80 14.30
N GLY A 147 -1.52 7.33 14.14
CA GLY A 147 -2.01 6.15 14.83
C GLY A 147 -1.14 4.92 14.53
N PRO A 148 -0.82 4.09 15.53
CA PRO A 148 0.17 3.01 15.39
C PRO A 148 -0.19 2.01 14.28
N LEU A 149 -1.47 1.68 14.11
CA LEU A 149 -1.93 0.75 13.09
C LEU A 149 -1.68 1.26 11.67
N ILE A 150 -1.92 2.56 11.43
CA ILE A 150 -1.67 3.18 10.12
C ILE A 150 -0.17 3.33 9.89
N LEU A 151 0.59 3.78 10.88
CA LEU A 151 2.04 3.94 10.77
C LEU A 151 2.76 2.63 10.49
N GLU A 152 2.40 1.55 11.18
CA GLU A 152 2.98 0.23 10.92
C GLU A 152 2.58 -0.32 9.55
N THR A 153 1.33 -0.11 9.14
CA THR A 153 0.86 -0.56 7.81
C THR A 153 1.59 0.21 6.71
N PHE A 154 1.77 1.52 6.92
CA PHE A 154 2.53 2.38 6.03
C PHE A 154 4.02 2.07 6.03
N ALA A 155 4.59 1.58 7.14
CA ALA A 155 5.97 1.12 7.21
C ALA A 155 6.27 -0.03 6.22
N ALA A 156 5.28 -0.86 5.89
CA ALA A 156 5.41 -1.93 4.90
C ALA A 156 5.78 -1.38 3.51
N HIS A 157 5.30 -0.19 3.13
CA HIS A 157 5.66 0.47 1.88
C HIS A 157 7.18 0.70 1.79
N PHE A 158 7.81 1.23 2.85
CA PHE A 158 9.25 1.50 2.89
C PHE A 158 10.12 0.23 2.82
N THR A 159 9.57 -0.90 3.25
CA THR A 159 10.22 -2.21 3.06
C THR A 159 10.18 -2.63 1.59
N VAL A 160 9.05 -2.42 0.90
CA VAL A 160 8.88 -2.77 -0.53
C VAL A 160 9.73 -1.90 -1.44
N ILE A 161 9.81 -0.59 -1.19
CA ILE A 161 10.61 0.33 -2.02
C ILE A 161 12.09 0.37 -1.63
N ARG A 162 12.56 -0.57 -0.80
CA ARG A 162 13.96 -0.66 -0.42
C ARG A 162 14.82 -0.92 -1.66
N GLY A 163 15.78 -0.03 -1.91
CA GLY A 163 16.63 -0.05 -3.10
C GLY A 163 16.14 0.84 -4.23
N ALA A 164 15.00 1.54 -4.05
CA ALA A 164 14.58 2.62 -4.94
C ALA A 164 15.70 3.65 -5.09
N LYS A 165 15.89 4.14 -6.31
CA LYS A 165 16.87 5.20 -6.63
C LYS A 165 16.15 6.51 -6.92
N LYS A 166 16.79 7.62 -6.58
CA LYS A 166 16.34 8.94 -7.01
C LYS A 166 16.44 9.05 -8.54
N VAL A 167 15.36 9.52 -9.16
CA VAL A 167 15.29 9.79 -10.60
C VAL A 167 14.97 11.27 -10.78
N PRO A 168 15.99 12.13 -10.97
CA PRO A 168 15.80 13.59 -10.98
C PRO A 168 14.72 14.06 -11.97
N THR A 169 14.59 13.40 -13.12
CA THR A 169 13.57 13.74 -14.11
C THR A 169 12.15 13.57 -13.58
N LEU A 170 11.88 12.56 -12.74
CA LEU A 170 10.57 12.40 -12.10
C LEU A 170 10.30 13.50 -11.08
N GLU A 171 11.33 13.92 -10.35
CA GLU A 171 11.22 15.01 -9.37
C GLU A 171 10.85 16.33 -10.04
N VAL A 172 11.48 16.62 -11.19
CA VAL A 172 11.15 17.80 -12.01
C VAL A 172 9.73 17.71 -12.58
N LEU A 173 9.32 16.56 -13.09
CA LEU A 173 7.96 16.39 -13.61
C LEU A 173 6.90 16.61 -12.53
N ALA A 174 7.10 16.07 -11.32
CA ALA A 174 6.20 16.30 -10.20
C ALA A 174 6.12 17.80 -9.81
N ALA A 175 7.26 18.48 -9.77
CA ALA A 175 7.30 19.91 -9.45
C ALA A 175 6.59 20.78 -10.51
N LEU A 176 6.64 20.39 -11.79
CA LEU A 176 5.94 21.08 -12.87
C LEU A 176 4.42 20.88 -12.79
N GLU A 177 3.96 19.67 -12.45
CA GLU A 177 2.52 19.40 -12.23
C GLU A 177 1.96 20.22 -11.05
N ASP A 178 2.74 20.39 -9.99
CA ASP A 178 2.36 21.23 -8.84
C ASP A 178 2.36 22.73 -9.17
N ALA A 179 3.26 23.18 -10.05
CA ALA A 179 3.33 24.59 -10.45
C ALA A 179 2.11 25.03 -11.30
N ASP A 180 1.58 24.14 -12.14
CA ASP A 180 0.44 24.41 -13.01
C ASP A 180 -0.90 24.49 -12.23
N SER A 181 -0.91 24.05 -10.98
CA SER A 181 -2.09 24.06 -10.10
C SER A 181 -2.09 25.22 -9.07
N SER A 182 -1.25 26.24 -9.28
CA SER A 182 -0.97 27.32 -8.33
C SER A 182 -1.97 28.49 -8.33
N GLU A 183 -3.11 28.29 -7.66
CA GLU A 183 -3.86 29.37 -6.98
C GLU A 183 -3.71 29.32 -5.45
N LYS A 184 -2.78 28.51 -4.92
CA LYS A 184 -2.65 28.28 -3.46
C LYS A 184 -1.73 29.29 -2.78
N LYS A 185 -2.16 29.81 -1.62
CA LYS A 185 -1.40 30.77 -0.82
C LYS A 185 -0.17 30.14 -0.18
N PRO A 186 0.92 30.91 0.10
CA PRO A 186 2.16 30.41 0.68
C PRO A 186 2.02 29.81 2.10
N GLU A 187 0.99 30.21 2.86
CA GLU A 187 0.65 29.64 4.16
C GLU A 187 -0.03 28.25 4.12
N ASP A 188 -0.47 27.80 2.93
CA ASP A 188 -1.05 26.47 2.70
C ASP A 188 -0.03 25.53 2.04
N LYS A 189 1.19 25.40 2.60
CA LYS A 189 2.16 24.38 2.15
C LYS A 189 1.68 22.97 2.49
N LEU A 190 0.70 22.53 1.70
CA LEU A 190 0.23 21.17 1.62
C LEU A 190 1.38 20.27 1.15
N VAL A 191 1.28 18.98 1.47
CA VAL A 191 2.26 17.93 1.17
C VAL A 191 3.01 18.17 -0.16
N GLY A 192 4.34 18.28 -0.09
CA GLY A 192 5.19 18.60 -1.24
C GLY A 192 5.30 17.50 -2.31
N PRO A 193 5.91 17.81 -3.47
CA PRO A 193 6.06 16.86 -4.58
C PRO A 193 6.84 15.61 -4.14
N ASN A 194 6.49 14.46 -4.74
CA ASN A 194 7.13 13.16 -4.52
C ASN A 194 6.94 12.53 -3.14
N GLN A 195 6.02 13.06 -2.33
CA GLN A 195 5.62 12.42 -1.09
C GLN A 195 4.71 11.21 -1.37
N PRO A 196 4.88 10.08 -0.67
CA PRO A 196 4.10 8.85 -0.86
C PRO A 196 2.63 8.96 -0.36
N ILE A 197 1.88 9.95 -0.84
CA ILE A 197 0.50 10.25 -0.44
C ILE A 197 -0.45 9.09 -0.73
N GLY A 198 -0.29 8.43 -1.89
CA GLY A 198 -1.08 7.27 -2.32
C GLY A 198 -0.85 6.07 -1.41
N ALA A 199 0.41 5.84 -1.02
CA ALA A 199 0.74 4.77 -0.07
C ALA A 199 0.14 5.01 1.32
N LEU A 200 0.14 6.25 1.83
CA LEU A 200 -0.45 6.56 3.13
C LEU A 200 -1.98 6.38 3.10
N ALA A 201 -2.65 6.87 2.05
CA ALA A 201 -4.09 6.68 1.88
C ALA A 201 -4.45 5.19 1.75
N MET A 202 -3.65 4.41 1.03
CA MET A 202 -3.86 2.98 0.88
C MET A 202 -3.62 2.20 2.18
N ALA A 203 -2.59 2.56 2.95
CA ALA A 203 -2.34 1.98 4.27
C ALA A 203 -3.54 2.22 5.22
N THR A 204 -4.11 3.44 5.17
CA THR A 204 -5.31 3.79 5.93
C THR A 204 -6.50 2.91 5.52
N ALA A 205 -6.75 2.75 4.21
CA ALA A 205 -7.79 1.87 3.69
C ALA A 205 -7.57 0.38 4.05
N ALA A 206 -6.32 -0.06 4.12
CA ALA A 206 -5.98 -1.42 4.53
C ALA A 206 -6.31 -1.70 6.01
N VAL A 207 -6.12 -0.72 6.90
CA VAL A 207 -6.53 -0.81 8.30
C VAL A 207 -8.05 -0.82 8.44
N GLU A 208 -8.76 0.09 7.73
CA GLU A 208 -10.23 0.08 7.70
C GLU A 208 -10.77 -1.27 7.20
N ARG A 209 -10.12 -1.87 6.20
CA ARG A 209 -10.45 -3.21 5.71
C ARG A 209 -10.28 -4.28 6.77
N ALA A 210 -9.18 -4.27 7.51
CA ALA A 210 -8.94 -5.25 8.55
C ALA A 210 -10.04 -5.23 9.61
N PHE A 211 -10.43 -4.04 10.07
CA PHE A 211 -11.56 -3.90 10.99
C PHE A 211 -12.89 -4.31 10.36
N THR A 212 -13.16 -3.92 9.12
CA THR A 212 -14.39 -4.30 8.41
C THR A 212 -14.54 -5.83 8.32
N LEU A 213 -13.46 -6.55 8.03
CA LEU A 213 -13.49 -8.01 7.94
C LEU A 213 -13.78 -8.68 9.29
N TRP A 214 -13.25 -8.14 10.38
CA TRP A 214 -13.61 -8.61 11.73
C TRP A 214 -15.06 -8.29 12.05
N ALA A 215 -15.48 -7.04 11.88
CA ALA A 215 -16.83 -6.57 12.18
C ALA A 215 -17.92 -7.34 11.42
N ASN A 216 -17.66 -7.73 10.16
CA ASN A 216 -18.61 -8.49 9.33
C ASN A 216 -18.49 -10.02 9.50
N HIS A 217 -17.70 -10.48 10.47
CA HIS A 217 -17.46 -11.90 10.74
C HIS A 217 -16.83 -12.67 9.56
N ASN A 218 -16.15 -11.96 8.65
CA ASN A 218 -15.45 -12.59 7.52
C ASN A 218 -14.20 -13.37 7.97
N ILE A 219 -13.65 -13.01 9.13
CA ILE A 219 -12.50 -13.64 9.76
C ILE A 219 -12.83 -13.96 11.23
N THR A 220 -12.24 -15.04 11.72
CA THR A 220 -12.39 -15.51 13.10
C THR A 220 -11.03 -15.86 13.67
N MET A 221 -10.94 -16.00 14.99
CA MET A 221 -9.70 -16.40 15.66
C MET A 221 -9.19 -17.75 15.12
N GLU A 222 -10.09 -18.70 14.87
CA GLU A 222 -9.72 -20.00 14.29
C GLU A 222 -9.12 -19.85 12.90
N SER A 223 -9.68 -18.99 12.04
CA SER A 223 -9.13 -18.80 10.69
C SER A 223 -7.75 -18.12 10.71
N VAL A 224 -7.54 -17.20 11.66
CA VAL A 224 -6.24 -16.56 11.89
C VAL A 224 -5.21 -17.56 12.40
N ASP A 225 -5.58 -18.38 13.38
CA ASP A 225 -4.70 -19.40 13.94
C ASP A 225 -4.34 -20.49 12.92
N ASP A 226 -5.30 -20.92 12.10
CA ASP A 226 -5.06 -21.86 11.02
C ASP A 226 -4.09 -21.27 9.98
N SER A 227 -4.23 -19.99 9.64
CA SER A 227 -3.32 -19.30 8.74
C SER A 227 -1.90 -19.25 9.31
N LYS A 228 -1.75 -18.88 10.58
CA LYS A 228 -0.45 -18.85 11.28
C LYS A 228 0.21 -20.24 11.33
N LYS A 229 -0.54 -21.27 11.73
CA LYS A 229 -0.03 -22.65 11.85
C LYS A 229 0.35 -23.27 10.51
N SER A 230 -0.46 -23.01 9.48
CA SER A 230 -0.25 -23.59 8.15
C SER A 230 0.72 -22.80 7.27
N GLY A 231 1.02 -21.54 7.62
CA GLY A 231 1.75 -20.60 6.77
C GLY A 231 1.02 -20.24 5.47
N LYS A 232 -0.27 -20.57 5.36
CA LYS A 232 -1.10 -20.29 4.18
C LYS A 232 -1.84 -18.96 4.35
N ALA A 233 -2.27 -18.39 3.23
CA ALA A 233 -3.08 -17.18 3.22
C ALA A 233 -4.36 -17.33 4.08
N LEU A 234 -4.73 -16.25 4.76
CA LEU A 234 -5.93 -16.19 5.60
C LEU A 234 -7.17 -16.51 4.77
N VAL A 235 -7.93 -17.51 5.20
CA VAL A 235 -9.17 -17.90 4.54
C VAL A 235 -10.28 -16.98 5.03
N LEU A 236 -10.79 -16.17 4.12
CA LEU A 236 -11.96 -15.33 4.35
C LEU A 236 -13.24 -16.16 4.15
N LYS A 237 -14.30 -15.85 4.89
CA LYS A 237 -15.63 -16.43 4.73
C LYS A 237 -16.63 -15.37 4.31
N PRO A 238 -17.70 -15.72 3.57
CA PRO A 238 -18.86 -14.84 3.42
C PRO A 238 -19.30 -14.33 4.78
N GLY A 239 -19.49 -13.01 4.88
CA GLY A 239 -19.85 -12.36 6.13
C GLY A 239 -21.36 -12.35 6.35
N ILE A 240 -21.80 -11.61 7.37
CA ILE A 240 -23.23 -11.37 7.64
C ILE A 240 -23.88 -10.50 6.53
N ASP A 241 -23.07 -9.82 5.73
CA ASP A 241 -23.47 -8.89 4.68
C ASP A 241 -23.70 -9.54 3.29
N ASP A 242 -23.79 -10.87 3.22
CA ASP A 242 -23.87 -11.65 1.97
C ASP A 242 -22.72 -11.37 0.98
N SER A 243 -21.61 -10.81 1.45
CA SER A 243 -20.44 -10.55 0.62
C SER A 243 -19.81 -11.85 0.09
N THR A 244 -19.50 -11.88 -1.21
CA THR A 244 -18.77 -13.02 -1.79
C THR A 244 -17.28 -12.89 -1.49
N LEU A 245 -16.52 -13.99 -1.62
CA LEU A 245 -15.06 -13.96 -1.44
C LEU A 245 -14.35 -12.93 -2.35
N LYS A 246 -14.90 -12.68 -3.55
CA LYS A 246 -14.38 -11.67 -4.47
C LYS A 246 -14.59 -10.25 -3.95
N ASP A 247 -15.61 -10.06 -3.12
CA ASP A 247 -15.97 -8.77 -2.53
C ASP A 247 -15.11 -8.41 -1.33
N LEU A 248 -14.38 -9.39 -0.79
CA LEU A 248 -13.48 -9.21 0.34
C LEU A 248 -12.03 -8.90 -0.08
N ALA A 249 -11.72 -9.00 -1.38
CA ALA A 249 -10.39 -8.73 -1.90
C ALA A 249 -10.02 -7.24 -1.79
N PHE A 250 -8.74 -6.95 -1.53
CA PHE A 250 -8.22 -5.58 -1.47
C PHE A 250 -7.89 -5.08 -2.89
N ASN A 251 -8.91 -4.61 -3.60
CA ASN A 251 -8.80 -4.12 -4.97
C ASN A 251 -9.54 -2.78 -5.15
N ASP A 252 -9.30 -2.12 -6.29
CA ASP A 252 -9.91 -0.82 -6.64
C ASP A 252 -11.44 -0.82 -6.53
N HIS A 253 -12.07 -1.86 -7.06
CA HIS A 253 -13.53 -1.95 -7.10
C HIS A 253 -14.17 -1.86 -5.70
N ARG A 254 -13.49 -2.39 -4.68
CA ARG A 254 -13.99 -2.42 -3.30
C ARG A 254 -13.40 -1.32 -2.41
N TRP A 255 -12.09 -1.10 -2.51
CA TRP A 255 -11.34 -0.25 -1.59
C TRP A 255 -10.78 1.02 -2.23
N GLY A 256 -10.90 1.16 -3.55
CA GLY A 256 -10.47 2.35 -4.26
C GLY A 256 -11.25 3.59 -3.85
N LYS A 257 -12.57 3.50 -3.68
CA LYS A 257 -13.38 4.63 -3.20
C LYS A 257 -12.90 5.14 -1.84
N LYS A 258 -12.72 4.24 -0.87
CA LYS A 258 -12.21 4.58 0.47
C LYS A 258 -10.80 5.16 0.43
N THR A 259 -9.92 4.57 -0.38
CA THR A 259 -8.56 5.11 -0.61
C THR A 259 -8.61 6.56 -1.12
N ARG A 260 -9.48 6.85 -2.10
CA ARG A 260 -9.67 8.21 -2.64
C ARG A 260 -10.28 9.17 -1.62
N GLU A 261 -11.19 8.70 -0.76
CA GLU A 261 -11.72 9.50 0.36
C GLU A 261 -10.62 9.87 1.36
N TYR A 262 -9.74 8.93 1.71
CA TYR A 262 -8.59 9.20 2.59
C TYR A 262 -7.55 10.12 1.94
N MET A 263 -7.35 10.01 0.62
CA MET A 263 -6.47 10.91 -0.13
C MET A 263 -6.83 12.38 0.06
N VAL A 264 -8.12 12.72 0.12
CA VAL A 264 -8.58 14.10 0.40
C VAL A 264 -8.02 14.59 1.73
N SER A 265 -8.00 13.73 2.76
CA SER A 265 -7.50 14.07 4.09
C SER A 265 -5.97 14.11 4.12
N VAL A 266 -5.30 13.18 3.42
CA VAL A 266 -3.84 13.16 3.28
C VAL A 266 -3.32 14.45 2.63
N LYS A 267 -4.00 14.95 1.60
CA LYS A 267 -3.63 16.21 0.92
C LYS A 267 -3.80 17.44 1.79
N CYS A 268 -4.57 17.37 2.89
CA CYS A 268 -4.70 18.46 3.85
C CYS A 268 -3.56 18.51 4.87
N LEU A 269 -2.64 17.54 4.86
CA LEU A 269 -1.50 17.54 5.76
C LEU A 269 -0.48 18.62 5.36
N THR A 270 0.14 19.23 6.36
CA THR A 270 1.31 20.08 6.14
C THR A 270 2.51 19.21 5.77
N GLU A 271 3.47 19.80 5.07
CA GLU A 271 4.73 19.14 4.76
C GLU A 271 5.45 18.63 6.03
N GLU A 272 5.45 19.42 7.11
CA GLU A 272 6.04 19.04 8.41
C GLU A 272 5.38 17.79 9.00
N SER A 273 4.04 17.78 9.10
CA SER A 273 3.31 16.62 9.62
C SER A 273 3.51 15.37 8.74
N PHE A 274 3.54 15.53 7.43
CA PHE A 274 3.76 14.40 6.52
C PHE A 274 5.18 13.83 6.65
N ASN A 275 6.18 14.70 6.79
CA ASN A 275 7.57 14.29 7.02
C ASN A 275 7.69 13.53 8.35
N GLU A 276 7.02 13.99 9.41
CA GLU A 276 6.97 13.28 10.69
C GLU A 276 6.38 11.86 10.54
N ILE A 277 5.24 11.72 9.86
CA ILE A 277 4.60 10.42 9.57
C ILE A 277 5.59 9.51 8.83
N CYS A 278 6.25 10.03 7.78
CA CYS A 278 7.24 9.27 7.02
C CYS A 278 8.43 8.83 7.88
N ASP A 279 8.95 9.70 8.74
CA ASP A 279 10.12 9.39 9.54
C ASP A 279 9.81 8.35 10.61
N ARG A 280 8.64 8.41 11.26
CA ARG A 280 8.17 7.37 12.20
C ARG A 280 7.99 6.03 11.48
N ALA A 281 7.31 6.01 10.33
CA ALA A 281 7.11 4.78 9.55
C ALA A 281 8.44 4.16 9.06
N LYS A 282 9.41 4.98 8.64
CA LYS A 282 10.76 4.50 8.27
C LYS A 282 11.51 3.90 9.46
N GLN A 283 11.36 4.46 10.67
CA GLN A 283 11.98 3.91 11.88
C GLN A 283 11.41 2.53 12.24
N LEU A 284 10.10 2.34 12.09
CA LEU A 284 9.43 1.04 12.26
C LEU A 284 9.96 0.01 11.25
N SER A 285 9.99 0.36 9.96
CA SER A 285 10.54 -0.52 8.90
C SER A 285 11.99 -0.95 9.14
N LYS A 286 12.84 -0.04 9.65
CA LYS A 286 14.25 -0.36 10.00
C LYS A 286 14.33 -1.35 11.16
N SER A 287 13.43 -1.25 12.14
CA SER A 287 13.42 -2.09 13.34
C SER A 287 13.01 -3.52 13.00
N THR A 288 11.94 -3.70 12.22
CA THR A 288 11.49 -5.01 11.71
C THR A 288 12.61 -5.74 10.96
N TRP A 289 13.35 -5.03 10.12
CA TRP A 289 14.46 -5.62 9.36
C TRP A 289 15.65 -6.08 10.21
N LYS A 290 15.99 -5.33 11.27
CA LYS A 290 17.06 -5.74 12.19
C LYS A 290 16.68 -7.03 12.92
N ALA A 291 15.41 -7.18 13.31
CA ALA A 291 14.89 -8.38 13.93
C ALA A 291 14.95 -9.60 12.98
N GLU A 292 14.52 -9.44 11.71
CA GLU A 292 14.59 -10.50 10.69
C GLU A 292 16.03 -11.01 10.45
N ARG A 293 17.02 -10.12 10.44
CA ARG A 293 18.43 -10.49 10.25
C ARG A 293 19.07 -11.13 11.47
N ALA A 294 18.57 -10.84 12.67
CA ALA A 294 19.06 -11.42 13.90
C ALA A 294 18.59 -12.88 14.09
N GLY A 295 17.70 -13.39 13.23
CA GLY A 295 17.15 -14.74 13.35
C GLY A 295 16.21 -14.91 14.55
N SER A 296 15.79 -13.80 15.17
CA SER A 296 14.80 -13.82 16.24
C SER A 296 13.41 -14.07 15.64
N PRO A 297 12.60 -14.98 16.22
CA PRO A 297 11.20 -15.08 15.83
C PRO A 297 10.55 -13.71 16.06
N SER A 298 9.95 -13.13 15.02
CA SER A 298 9.20 -11.87 15.11
C SER A 298 7.91 -12.07 15.90
N VAL A 299 7.98 -12.21 17.22
CA VAL A 299 6.91 -11.93 18.19
C VAL A 299 7.54 -11.69 19.56
N GLU A 300 8.15 -10.52 19.78
CA GLU A 300 8.40 -9.99 21.14
C GLU A 300 9.00 -8.59 21.02
N VAL A 301 8.15 -7.62 20.67
CA VAL A 301 8.34 -6.27 21.22
C VAL A 301 7.03 -5.93 21.89
N ALA A 302 6.94 -6.33 23.15
CA ALA A 302 5.94 -5.85 24.08
C ALA A 302 5.98 -4.32 24.08
N GLN A 303 4.95 -3.69 23.52
CA GLN A 303 4.60 -2.33 23.84
C GLN A 303 3.43 -2.38 24.81
N LYS A 304 3.61 -1.66 25.93
CA LYS A 304 2.66 -1.49 27.05
C LYS A 304 1.21 -1.31 26.55
N PRO A 305 0.19 -1.67 27.37
CA PRO A 305 -1.21 -1.49 27.00
C PRO A 305 -1.42 -0.08 26.48
N LEU A 306 -1.69 0.02 25.17
CA LEU A 306 -1.93 1.27 24.48
C LEU A 306 -3.30 1.76 24.94
N ASP A 307 -3.36 3.01 25.43
CA ASP A 307 -4.62 3.65 25.77
C ASP A 307 -5.55 3.59 24.54
N ARG A 308 -6.79 3.12 24.72
CA ARG A 308 -7.77 2.95 23.63
C ARG A 308 -7.97 4.23 22.82
N ARG A 309 -7.76 5.40 23.42
CA ARG A 309 -7.81 6.70 22.72
C ARG A 309 -6.61 6.98 21.81
N ALA A 310 -5.48 6.31 22.01
CA ALA A 310 -4.23 6.49 21.27
C ALA A 310 -4.06 5.53 20.08
N LEU A 311 -4.99 4.59 19.86
CA LEU A 311 -4.93 3.67 18.71
C LEU A 311 -5.35 4.33 17.39
N LEU A 312 -6.10 5.44 17.47
CA LEU A 312 -6.63 6.20 16.33
C LEU A 312 -6.24 7.70 16.35
N VAL A 313 -5.42 8.15 17.31
CA VAL A 313 -4.99 9.54 17.51
C VAL A 313 -3.52 9.62 17.85
#